data_AF-A0A367R097-F1
#
_entry.id   AF-A0A367R097-F1
#
_cell.length_a   1.000
_cell.length_b   1.000
_cell.length_c   1.000
_cell.angle_alpha   90.00
_cell.angle_beta   90.00
_cell.angle_gamma   90.00
#
_symmetry.space_group_name_H-M   'P 1'
#
loop_
_entity.id
_entity.type
_entity.pdbx_description
1 polymer ?
#
loop_
_entity_poly.entity_id
_entity_poly.type
_entity_poly.pdbx_seq_one_letter_code
_entity_poly.pdbx_strand_id
1 'polypeptide(L)' 'MNQVGRKQWKLDSGYHRRSLSETAIFRLKTIFGGKLRRRFFDNQAVELFLQCAALNRMIQLGKPDSYKVED' A
#
# COMPACT_ATOMS: atom_id res chain seq x y z
N MET A 1 -3.24 11.11 -31.93
CA MET A 1 -2.93 10.33 -30.71
C MET A 1 -1.70 10.94 -30.08
N ASN A 2 -1.85 11.62 -28.93
CA ASN A 2 -0.71 12.23 -28.25
C ASN A 2 0.26 11.14 -27.81
N GLN A 3 1.40 11.03 -28.51
CA GLN A 3 2.48 10.11 -28.18
C GLN A 3 3.27 10.67 -26.99
N VAL A 4 2.61 10.86 -25.85
CA VAL A 4 3.32 11.08 -24.59
C VAL A 4 4.03 9.78 -24.27
N GLY A 5 5.36 9.79 -24.26
CA GLY A 5 6.15 8.62 -23.90
C GLY A 5 5.71 8.07 -22.53
N ARG A 6 5.74 6.74 -22.36
CA ARG A 6 5.24 6.05 -21.15
C ARG A 6 5.73 6.67 -19.83
N LYS A 7 6.98 7.16 -19.80
CA LYS A 7 7.57 7.83 -18.63
C LYS A 7 6.83 9.13 -18.29
N GLN A 8 6.61 9.98 -19.28
CA GLN A 8 5.89 11.25 -19.12
C GLN A 8 4.44 10.99 -18.71
N TRP A 9 3.76 10.07 -19.38
CA TRP A 9 2.39 9.67 -19.00
C TRP A 9 2.28 9.18 -17.55
N LYS A 10 3.25 8.39 -17.06
CA LYS A 10 3.27 7.93 -15.65
C LYS A 10 3.43 9.09 -14.66
N LEU A 11 4.18 10.12 -15.02
CA LEU A 11 4.34 11.32 -14.19
C LEU A 11 3.06 12.15 -14.18
N ASP A 12 2.53 12.47 -15.35
CA ASP A 12 1.35 13.34 -15.52
C ASP A 12 0.09 12.73 -14.87
N SER A 13 -0.04 11.40 -14.90
CA SER A 13 -1.16 10.67 -14.29
C SER A 13 -1.00 10.41 -12.78
N GLY A 14 0.13 10.79 -12.17
CA GLY A 14 0.42 10.48 -10.77
C GLY A 14 0.51 8.97 -10.49
N TYR A 15 0.83 8.17 -11.51
CA TYR A 15 0.76 6.71 -11.48
C TYR A 15 1.54 6.09 -10.33
N HIS A 16 2.71 6.65 -9.99
CA HIS A 16 3.54 6.11 -8.92
C HIS A 16 2.82 6.14 -7.56
N ARG A 17 2.21 7.28 -7.21
CA ARG A 17 1.46 7.41 -5.94
C ARG A 17 0.25 6.47 -5.91
N ARG A 18 -0.47 6.36 -7.03
CA ARG A 18 -1.62 5.44 -7.16
C ARG A 18 -1.19 3.98 -6.99
N SER A 19 -0.14 3.57 -7.68
CA SER A 19 0.41 2.21 -7.62
C SER A 19 0.84 1.81 -6.20
N LEU A 20 1.42 2.75 -5.44
CA LEU A 20 1.77 2.52 -4.03
C LEU A 20 0.52 2.26 -3.17
N SER A 21 -0.52 3.10 -3.30
CA SER A 21 -1.77 2.92 -2.55
C SER A 21 -2.48 1.61 -2.93
N GLU A 22 -2.55 1.29 -4.22
CA GLU A 22 -3.15 0.03 -4.70
C GLU A 22 -2.39 -1.19 -4.15
N THR A 23 -1.06 -1.13 -4.14
CA THR A 23 -0.22 -2.20 -3.58
C THR A 23 -0.43 -2.34 -2.06
N ALA A 24 -0.56 -1.24 -1.33
CA ALA A 24 -0.83 -1.27 0.10
C ALA A 24 -2.19 -1.93 0.42
N ILE A 25 -3.24 -1.54 -0.31
CA ILE A 25 -4.58 -2.14 -0.17
C ILE A 25 -4.59 -3.61 -0.59
N PHE A 26 -3.87 -3.97 -1.64
CA PHE A 26 -3.70 -5.38 -2.04
C PHE A 26 -3.11 -6.20 -0.90
N ARG A 27 -1.98 -5.77 -0.30
CA ARG A 27 -1.35 -6.45 0.84
C ARG A 27 -2.28 -6.59 2.03
N LEU A 28 -2.99 -5.52 2.39
CA LEU A 28 -3.97 -5.53 3.47
C LEU A 28 -5.04 -6.62 3.24
N LYS A 29 -5.63 -6.65 2.03
CA LYS A 29 -6.66 -7.64 1.69
C LYS A 29 -6.11 -9.07 1.67
N THR A 30 -4.92 -9.28 1.12
CA THR A 30 -4.31 -10.61 1.05
C THR A 30 -4.00 -11.17 2.44
N ILE A 31 -3.44 -10.34 3.34
CA ILE A 31 -3.00 -10.80 4.66
C ILE A 31 -4.18 -10.97 5.63
N PHE A 32 -5.15 -10.06 5.61
CA PHE A 32 -6.28 -10.07 6.55
C PHE A 32 -7.56 -10.68 5.97
N GLY A 33 -7.51 -11.27 4.77
CA GLY A 33 -8.62 -11.99 4.15
C GLY A 33 -9.67 -11.11 3.48
N GLY A 34 -9.39 -9.82 3.30
CA GLY A 34 -10.18 -8.90 2.46
C GLY A 34 -11.60 -8.61 2.95
N LYS A 35 -11.95 -9.00 4.18
CA LYS A 35 -13.26 -8.81 4.80
C LYS A 35 -13.09 -8.31 6.23
N LEU A 36 -14.07 -7.54 6.69
CA LEU A 36 -14.18 -7.09 8.07
C LEU A 36 -15.22 -7.94 8.79
N ARG A 37 -14.91 -8.36 10.03
CA ARG A 37 -15.76 -9.30 10.78
C ARG A 37 -16.83 -8.58 11.60
N ARG A 38 -16.61 -7.32 11.94
CA ARG A 38 -17.53 -6.55 12.78
C ARG A 38 -18.77 -6.13 11.99
N ARG A 39 -19.93 -6.11 12.68
CA ARG A 39 -21.25 -5.82 12.08
C ARG A 39 -21.61 -4.33 12.06
N PHE A 40 -20.97 -3.53 12.92
CA PHE A 40 -21.20 -2.09 13.02
C PHE A 40 -20.05 -1.32 12.38
N PHE A 41 -20.37 -0.22 11.70
CA PHE A 41 -19.39 0.58 10.95
C PHE A 41 -18.25 1.07 11.83
N ASP A 42 -18.54 1.62 13.01
CA ASP A 42 -17.50 2.12 13.92
C ASP A 42 -16.52 1.02 14.31
N ASN A 43 -17.03 -0.18 14.57
CA ASN A 43 -16.22 -1.34 14.89
C ASN A 43 -15.42 -1.85 13.67
N GLN A 44 -15.96 -1.71 12.46
CA GLN A 44 -15.26 -2.01 11.21
C GLN A 44 -14.12 -1.01 10.96
N ALA A 45 -14.33 0.26 11.25
CA ALA A 45 -13.30 1.29 11.16
C ALA A 45 -12.14 0.99 12.12
N VAL A 46 -12.45 0.68 13.39
CA VAL A 46 -11.44 0.29 14.38
C VAL A 46 -10.70 -0.98 13.95
N GLU A 47 -11.42 -2.00 13.45
CA GLU A 47 -10.80 -3.23 12.92
C GLU A 47 -9.83 -2.92 11.78
N LEU A 48 -10.23 -2.06 10.85
CA LEU A 48 -9.39 -1.64 9.73
C LEU A 48 -8.14 -0.88 10.20
N PHE A 49 -8.28 0.04 11.16
CA PHE A 49 -7.13 0.78 11.71
C PHE A 49 -6.13 -0.16 12.39
N LEU A 50 -6.62 -1.15 13.14
CA LEU A 50 -5.77 -2.17 13.77
C LEU A 50 -5.03 -3.02 12.72
N GLN A 51 -5.71 -3.44 11.66
CA GLN A 51 -5.09 -4.18 10.54
C GLN A 51 -4.00 -3.34 9.84
N CYS A 52 -4.25 -2.05 9.60
CA CYS A 52 -3.26 -1.13 9.04
C CYS A 52 -2.04 -0.96 9.96
N ALA A 53 -2.26 -0.79 11.26
CA ALA A 53 -1.16 -0.67 12.24
C ALA A 53 -0.32 -1.95 12.29
N ALA A 54 -0.97 -3.13 12.30
CA ALA A 54 -0.29 -4.42 12.25
C ALA A 54 0.50 -4.60 10.95
N LEU A 55 -0.07 -4.22 9.80
CA LEU A 55 0.62 -4.27 8.50
C LEU A 55 1.88 -3.41 8.49
N ASN A 56 1.78 -2.17 8.97
CA ASN A 56 2.92 -1.28 9.06
C ASN A 56 4.02 -1.86 9.96
N ARG A 57 3.64 -2.49 11.07
CA ARG A 57 4.60 -3.15 11.97
C ARG A 57 5.29 -4.34 11.29
N MET A 58 4.54 -5.18 10.56
CA MET A 58 5.12 -6.29 9.78
C MET A 58 6.09 -5.79 8.72
N ILE A 59 5.75 -4.71 8.01
CA ILE A 59 6.64 -4.10 7.01
C ILE A 59 7.93 -3.60 7.66
N GLN A 60 7.85 -2.92 8.81
CA GLN A 60 9.02 -2.44 9.53
C GLN A 60 9.95 -3.59 9.96
N LEU A 61 9.38 -4.72 10.38
CA LEU A 61 10.15 -5.87 10.83
C LEU A 61 10.74 -6.69 9.66
N GLY A 62 10.05 -6.75 8.52
CA GLY A 62 10.48 -7.54 7.36
C GLY A 62 11.28 -6.76 6.33
N LYS A 63 11.34 -5.43 6.41
CA LYS A 63 12.10 -4.60 5.47
C LYS A 63 13.60 -4.73 5.78
N PRO A 64 14.44 -5.12 4.82
CA PRO A 64 15.89 -5.11 5.00
C PRO A 64 16.42 -3.67 5.02
N ASP A 65 17.46 -3.44 5.81
CA ASP A 65 18.22 -2.20 5.76
C ASP A 65 19.08 -2.18 4.50
N SER A 66 18.82 -1.21 3.63
CA SER A 66 19.59 -0.98 2.41
C SER A 66 20.44 0.26 2.60
N TYR A 67 21.74 0.12 2.41
CA TYR A 67 22.70 1.22 2.44
C TYR A 67 23.34 1.38 1.06
N LYS A 68 23.69 2.62 0.72
CA LYS A 68 24.47 2.90 -0.47
C LYS A 68 25.89 2.41 -0.21
N VAL A 69 26.41 1.55 -1.09
CA VAL A 69 27.84 1.22 -1.10
C VAL A 69 28.53 2.32 -1.90
N GLU A 70 29.54 2.94 -1.33
CA GLU A 70 30.42 3.87 -2.03
C GLU A 70 31.59 3.08 -2.60
N ASP A 71 31.90 3.29 -3.88
CA ASP A 71 33.08 2.75 -4.56
C ASP A 71 34.33 3.60 -4.24
#